data_AF-A0A0N5BQ34-F1
#
_entry.id   AF-A0A0N5BQ34-F1
#
_cell.length_a   1.000
_cell.length_b   1.000
_cell.length_c   1.000
_cell.angle_alpha   90.00
_cell.angle_beta   90.00
_cell.angle_gamma   90.00
#
_symmetry.space_group_name_H-M   'P 1'
#
loop_
_entity.id
_entity.type
_entity.pdbx_description
1 polymer ?
#
loop_
_entity_poly.entity_id
_entity_poly.type
_entity_poly.pdbx_seq_one_letter_code
_entity_poly.pdbx_strand_id
1 'polypeptide(L)'
;MRETLRALGVDYEHNRYDRDQYIDINWRNIKKDFLKYFQKNFKGSTNTYGINYDYRSIMHFTEDEYGISGRQVIIAKNNFMQSFMGKSEYLTFNDARLINERYCKFPQIHHLHPPCQNFGYLDPRVYTRCKCPPFVNGIDCTGLITNNHFCTVHNRLFATREKSIAFPRVGGRCTFYISTSFGKKIGIRIAYHNIPPGVPICKENQFTEIRYKRDLSVSGVLFCLGHSPRIIVSESNQMVIQTHFPAVQLNLILEFWRISH
;
A
#
# COMPACT_ATOMS: atom_id res chain seq x y z
N MET A 1 -1.00 -16.43 10.30
CA MET A 1 -1.61 -15.08 10.41
C MET A 1 -2.97 -14.99 9.75
N ARG A 2 -3.13 -15.34 8.46
CA ARG A 2 -4.44 -15.37 7.77
C ARG A 2 -5.51 -16.13 8.55
N GLU A 3 -5.22 -17.37 8.98
CA GLU A 3 -6.16 -18.17 9.80
C GLU A 3 -6.50 -17.54 11.16
N THR A 4 -5.55 -16.81 11.77
CA THR A 4 -5.82 -16.07 13.01
C THR A 4 -6.82 -14.95 12.77
N LEU A 5 -6.68 -14.20 11.68
CA LEU A 5 -7.65 -13.17 11.30
C LEU A 5 -9.01 -13.76 10.92
N ARG A 6 -9.04 -14.93 10.25
CA ARG A 6 -10.28 -15.69 10.01
C ARG A 6 -10.99 -16.02 11.32
N ALA A 7 -10.25 -16.52 12.32
CA ALA A 7 -10.82 -16.83 13.65
C ALA A 7 -11.34 -15.57 14.37
N LEU A 8 -10.73 -14.41 14.13
CA LEU A 8 -11.20 -13.10 14.60
C LEU A 8 -12.34 -12.51 13.73
N GLY A 9 -12.88 -13.26 12.78
CA GLY A 9 -14.05 -12.85 11.98
C GLY A 9 -13.73 -11.93 10.79
N VAL A 10 -12.46 -11.82 10.39
CA VAL A 10 -12.09 -11.13 9.13
C VAL A 10 -12.28 -12.08 7.97
N ASP A 11 -13.02 -11.66 6.95
CA ASP A 11 -13.19 -12.42 5.72
C ASP A 11 -12.02 -12.16 4.73
N TYR A 12 -11.91 -12.97 3.69
CA TYR A 12 -10.91 -12.77 2.67
C TYR A 12 -11.17 -11.48 1.88
N GLU A 13 -10.09 -10.75 1.57
CA GLU A 13 -10.18 -9.47 0.86
C GLU A 13 -10.81 -9.66 -0.52
N HIS A 14 -10.49 -10.76 -1.22
CA HIS A 14 -11.07 -11.10 -2.51
C HIS A 14 -12.54 -11.53 -2.42
N ASN A 15 -13.11 -11.75 -1.24
CA ASN A 15 -14.53 -12.07 -1.05
C ASN A 15 -15.39 -10.84 -0.73
N ARG A 16 -14.80 -9.65 -0.58
CA ARG A 16 -15.58 -8.43 -0.31
C ARG A 16 -16.71 -8.21 -1.33
N TYR A 17 -17.81 -7.63 -0.87
CA TYR A 17 -18.98 -7.39 -1.73
C TYR A 17 -18.68 -6.45 -2.92
N ASP A 18 -17.66 -5.59 -2.78
CA ASP A 18 -17.18 -4.64 -3.78
C ASP A 18 -15.99 -5.18 -4.61
N ARG A 19 -15.57 -6.44 -4.43
CA ARG A 19 -14.36 -7.02 -5.07
C ARG A 19 -14.34 -6.92 -6.59
N ASP A 20 -15.50 -6.97 -7.25
CA ASP A 20 -15.59 -6.90 -8.71
C ASP A 20 -15.23 -5.51 -9.28
N GLN A 21 -15.02 -4.48 -8.44
CA GLN A 21 -14.44 -3.20 -8.87
C GLN A 21 -12.90 -3.25 -9.00
N TYR A 22 -12.27 -4.29 -8.43
CA TYR A 22 -10.83 -4.40 -8.27
C TYR A 22 -10.25 -5.65 -8.94
N ILE A 23 -10.98 -6.75 -8.94
CA ILE A 23 -10.53 -8.03 -9.49
C ILE A 23 -11.62 -8.71 -10.32
N ASP A 24 -11.20 -9.62 -11.19
CA ASP A 24 -12.05 -10.58 -11.89
C ASP A 24 -11.64 -12.01 -11.49
N ILE A 25 -12.61 -12.92 -11.38
CA ILE A 25 -12.38 -14.33 -11.02
C ILE A 25 -12.54 -15.22 -12.24
N ASN A 26 -11.49 -15.94 -12.62
CA ASN A 26 -11.56 -16.97 -13.65
C ASN A 26 -12.01 -18.30 -13.07
N TRP A 27 -13.33 -18.47 -12.96
CA TRP A 27 -13.97 -19.66 -12.39
C TRP A 27 -13.55 -20.98 -13.04
N ARG A 28 -13.21 -20.98 -14.34
CA ARG A 28 -12.78 -22.18 -15.07
C ARG A 28 -11.41 -22.68 -14.64
N ASN A 29 -10.59 -21.82 -14.04
CA ASN A 29 -9.26 -22.16 -13.57
C ASN A 29 -9.25 -22.67 -12.13
N ILE A 30 -10.38 -22.67 -11.42
CA ILE A 30 -10.45 -23.07 -10.00
C ILE A 30 -10.60 -24.58 -9.88
N LYS A 31 -9.82 -25.20 -8.99
CA LYS A 31 -10.04 -26.60 -8.58
C LYS A 31 -11.45 -26.74 -7.98
N LYS A 32 -12.24 -27.72 -8.45
CA LYS A 32 -13.66 -27.88 -8.11
C LYS A 32 -13.96 -27.83 -6.60
N ASP A 33 -13.13 -28.47 -5.77
CA ASP A 33 -13.32 -28.54 -4.31
C ASP A 33 -13.15 -27.19 -3.60
N PHE A 34 -12.57 -26.19 -4.27
CA PHE A 34 -12.23 -24.89 -3.71
C PHE A 34 -13.14 -23.75 -4.21
N LEU A 35 -14.12 -24.02 -5.07
CA LEU A 35 -15.06 -23.01 -5.60
C LEU A 35 -15.75 -22.19 -4.51
N LYS A 36 -16.02 -22.79 -3.35
CA LYS A 36 -16.64 -22.13 -2.20
C LYS A 36 -15.81 -20.98 -1.62
N TYR A 37 -14.48 -21.01 -1.76
CA TYR A 37 -13.59 -19.97 -1.19
C TYR A 37 -13.54 -18.69 -2.01
N PHE A 38 -14.10 -18.70 -3.22
CA PHE A 38 -14.18 -17.54 -4.12
C PHE A 38 -15.56 -16.90 -4.14
N GLN A 39 -16.49 -17.38 -3.32
CA GLN A 39 -17.84 -16.82 -3.25
C GLN A 39 -17.78 -15.39 -2.70
N LYS A 40 -18.46 -14.48 -3.41
CA LYS A 40 -18.52 -13.08 -3.01
C LYS A 40 -19.51 -12.92 -1.86
N ASN A 41 -19.14 -12.10 -0.89
CA ASN A 41 -20.04 -11.68 0.18
C ASN A 41 -21.14 -10.76 -0.35
N PHE A 42 -22.34 -10.94 0.18
CA PHE A 42 -23.46 -10.05 -0.14
C PHE A 42 -23.28 -8.70 0.57
N LYS A 43 -23.77 -7.62 -0.05
CA LYS A 43 -23.73 -6.29 0.58
C LYS A 43 -24.48 -6.33 1.92
N GLY A 44 -23.83 -5.89 3.00
CA GLY A 44 -24.37 -5.91 4.36
C GLY A 44 -24.00 -7.14 5.20
N SER A 45 -23.48 -8.22 4.59
CA SER A 45 -22.98 -9.38 5.35
C SER A 45 -21.64 -9.14 6.04
N THR A 46 -20.86 -8.20 5.52
CA THR A 46 -19.56 -7.77 6.06
C THR A 46 -19.51 -6.25 6.13
N ASN A 47 -18.67 -5.73 7.03
CA ASN A 47 -18.45 -4.29 7.18
C ASN A 47 -16.98 -3.98 6.90
N THR A 48 -16.74 -3.08 5.94
CA THR A 48 -15.39 -2.63 5.57
C THR A 48 -14.90 -1.49 6.46
N TYR A 49 -15.76 -0.92 7.31
CA TYR A 49 -15.45 0.24 8.15
C TYR A 49 -14.94 1.46 7.34
N GLY A 50 -15.35 1.57 6.07
CA GLY A 50 -14.86 2.61 5.16
C GLY A 50 -13.44 2.39 4.67
N ILE A 51 -12.82 1.25 4.96
CA ILE A 51 -11.48 0.88 4.47
C ILE A 51 -11.59 0.39 3.03
N ASN A 52 -10.79 1.00 2.16
CA ASN A 52 -10.74 0.66 0.74
C ASN A 52 -10.05 -0.69 0.50
N TYR A 53 -10.28 -1.27 -0.68
CA TYR A 53 -9.74 -2.57 -1.07
C TYR A 53 -8.21 -2.58 -1.11
N ASP A 54 -7.58 -3.53 -0.42
CA ASP A 54 -6.13 -3.65 -0.36
C ASP A 54 -5.65 -4.96 -0.99
N TYR A 55 -5.19 -4.89 -2.24
CA TYR A 55 -4.60 -6.04 -2.95
C TYR A 55 -3.49 -6.75 -2.16
N ARG A 56 -2.76 -6.00 -1.32
CA ARG A 56 -1.65 -6.53 -0.52
C ARG A 56 -2.10 -6.98 0.87
N SER A 57 -3.38 -6.95 1.21
CA SER A 57 -3.87 -7.53 2.46
C SER A 57 -3.37 -8.97 2.61
N ILE A 58 -2.98 -9.35 3.83
CA ILE A 58 -2.65 -10.76 4.13
C ILE A 58 -3.86 -11.69 3.95
N MET A 59 -5.07 -11.11 3.95
CA MET A 59 -6.35 -11.77 3.73
C MET A 59 -6.72 -11.88 2.26
N HIS A 60 -5.92 -11.34 1.34
CA HIS A 60 -6.11 -11.54 -0.09
C HIS A 60 -5.45 -12.85 -0.52
N PHE A 61 -6.09 -13.64 -1.37
CA PHE A 61 -5.45 -14.82 -2.00
C PHE A 61 -4.40 -14.42 -3.02
N THR A 62 -3.42 -15.29 -3.26
CA THR A 62 -2.49 -15.10 -4.38
C THR A 62 -3.21 -15.29 -5.72
N GLU A 63 -2.61 -14.80 -6.80
CA GLU A 63 -3.24 -14.82 -8.13
C GLU A 63 -3.59 -16.21 -8.65
N ASP A 64 -2.84 -17.24 -8.26
CA ASP A 64 -2.94 -18.63 -8.68
C ASP A 64 -3.39 -19.58 -7.55
N GLU A 65 -3.77 -19.03 -6.39
CA GLU A 65 -4.22 -19.83 -5.25
C GLU A 65 -5.40 -20.73 -5.64
N TYR A 66 -5.28 -22.03 -5.38
CA TYR A 66 -6.26 -23.06 -5.79
C TYR A 66 -6.50 -23.18 -7.31
N GLY A 67 -5.60 -22.64 -8.13
CA GLY A 67 -5.60 -22.80 -9.58
C GLY A 67 -5.30 -24.24 -10.03
N ILE A 68 -5.99 -24.69 -11.09
CA ILE A 68 -5.72 -25.96 -11.76
C ILE A 68 -4.34 -25.87 -12.39
N SER A 69 -3.41 -26.72 -11.95
CA SER A 69 -2.02 -26.76 -12.42
C SER A 69 -1.32 -25.39 -12.37
N GLY A 70 -1.56 -24.60 -11.31
CA GLY A 70 -0.93 -23.29 -11.11
C GLY A 70 -1.43 -22.18 -12.03
N ARG A 71 -2.58 -22.37 -12.71
CA ARG A 71 -3.19 -21.31 -13.53
C ARG A 71 -3.70 -20.17 -12.66
N GLN A 72 -3.54 -18.95 -13.17
CA GLN A 72 -4.10 -17.75 -12.54
C GLN A 72 -5.63 -17.83 -12.43
N VAL A 73 -6.13 -17.58 -11.23
CA VAL A 73 -7.55 -17.54 -10.84
C VAL A 73 -8.03 -16.11 -10.66
N ILE A 74 -7.25 -15.26 -9.99
CA ILE A 74 -7.62 -13.88 -9.69
C ILE A 74 -6.85 -12.93 -10.61
N ILE A 75 -7.59 -12.14 -11.37
CA ILE A 75 -7.04 -11.14 -12.29
C ILE A 75 -7.30 -9.75 -11.73
N ALA A 76 -6.23 -9.00 -11.43
CA ALA A 76 -6.33 -7.63 -10.96
C ALA A 76 -6.69 -6.69 -12.11
N LYS A 77 -7.68 -5.81 -11.91
CA LYS A 77 -7.98 -4.73 -12.85
C LYS A 77 -6.87 -3.70 -12.92
N ASN A 78 -6.10 -3.58 -11.83
CA ASN A 78 -4.83 -2.88 -11.84
C ASN A 78 -3.68 -3.88 -12.04
N ASN A 79 -3.19 -3.98 -13.28
CA ASN A 79 -2.10 -4.88 -13.65
C ASN A 79 -0.82 -4.70 -12.81
N PHE A 80 -0.57 -3.50 -12.27
CA PHE A 80 0.57 -3.26 -11.38
C PHE A 80 0.48 -4.02 -10.05
N MET A 81 -0.72 -4.42 -9.64
CA MET A 81 -0.97 -5.12 -8.37
C MET A 81 -1.01 -6.64 -8.53
N GLN A 82 -1.14 -7.14 -9.76
CA GLN A 82 -1.33 -8.56 -10.09
C GLN A 82 -0.35 -9.46 -9.32
N SER A 83 0.95 -9.21 -9.49
CA SER A 83 2.01 -10.02 -8.88
C SER A 83 2.18 -9.84 -7.37
N PHE A 84 1.47 -8.88 -6.74
CA PHE A 84 1.59 -8.57 -5.31
C PHE A 84 0.39 -9.03 -4.49
N MET A 85 -0.66 -9.52 -5.13
CA MET A 85 -1.85 -10.00 -4.45
C MET A 85 -1.52 -11.13 -3.49
N GLY A 86 -1.93 -11.00 -2.23
CA GLY A 86 -1.83 -12.06 -1.22
C GLY A 86 -0.41 -12.48 -0.81
N LYS A 87 0.62 -11.71 -1.18
CA LYS A 87 2.04 -12.03 -0.89
C LYS A 87 2.61 -11.27 0.32
N SER A 88 1.78 -10.62 1.12
CA SER A 88 2.27 -9.94 2.33
C SER A 88 2.52 -10.95 3.45
N GLU A 89 3.75 -10.96 3.99
CA GLU A 89 4.12 -11.78 5.15
C GLU A 89 3.53 -11.25 6.47
N TYR A 90 3.25 -9.94 6.51
CA TYR A 90 2.78 -9.22 7.69
C TYR A 90 1.45 -8.52 7.42
N LEU A 91 0.76 -8.14 8.50
CA LEU A 91 -0.44 -7.30 8.43
C LEU A 91 -0.12 -6.00 7.71
N THR A 92 -0.94 -5.62 6.72
CA THR A 92 -0.94 -4.25 6.25
C THR A 92 -1.48 -3.33 7.33
N PHE A 93 -1.26 -2.02 7.17
CA PHE A 93 -1.83 -1.03 8.09
C PHE A 93 -3.36 -1.17 8.20
N ASN A 94 -4.01 -1.47 7.07
CA ASN A 94 -5.46 -1.60 6.99
C ASN A 94 -5.98 -2.95 7.51
N ASP A 95 -5.20 -4.03 7.43
CA ASP A 95 -5.53 -5.29 8.11
C ASP A 95 -5.62 -5.08 9.64
N ALA A 96 -4.62 -4.39 10.20
CA ALA A 96 -4.61 -4.07 11.62
C ALA A 96 -5.72 -3.08 11.98
N ARG A 97 -5.95 -2.05 11.15
CA ARG A 97 -7.03 -1.08 11.36
C ARG A 97 -8.39 -1.76 11.40
N LEU A 98 -8.68 -2.67 10.47
CA LEU A 98 -9.96 -3.38 10.40
C LEU A 98 -10.32 -4.09 11.71
N ILE A 99 -9.36 -4.81 12.29
CA ILE A 99 -9.52 -5.47 13.59
C ILE A 99 -9.77 -4.46 14.72
N ASN A 100 -9.01 -3.36 14.74
CA ASN A 100 -9.15 -2.33 15.76
C ASN A 100 -10.50 -1.61 15.67
N GLU A 101 -11.00 -1.36 14.46
CA GLU A 101 -12.32 -0.78 14.23
C GLU A 101 -13.45 -1.69 14.76
N ARG A 102 -13.23 -3.02 14.78
CA ARG A 102 -14.19 -4.01 15.30
C ARG A 102 -14.10 -4.17 16.82
N TYR A 103 -12.90 -4.33 17.36
CA TYR A 103 -12.69 -4.81 18.74
C TYR A 103 -12.13 -3.77 19.70
N CYS A 104 -11.56 -2.67 19.20
CA CYS A 104 -10.83 -1.70 20.01
C CYS A 104 -11.43 -0.29 19.94
N LYS A 105 -12.77 -0.20 19.85
CA LYS A 105 -13.50 1.06 19.96
C LYS A 105 -13.98 1.26 21.40
N PHE A 106 -13.58 2.38 22.00
CA PHE A 106 -13.94 2.75 23.35
C PHE A 106 -14.64 4.13 23.34
N PRO A 107 -15.96 4.19 23.05
CA PRO A 107 -16.71 5.44 22.97
C PRO A 107 -16.58 6.32 24.22
N GLN A 108 -16.51 5.68 25.39
CA GLN A 108 -16.42 6.34 26.69
C GLN A 108 -15.19 7.22 26.87
N ILE A 109 -14.09 6.92 26.18
CA ILE A 109 -12.86 7.72 26.24
C ILE A 109 -12.66 8.57 24.98
N HIS A 110 -13.60 8.53 24.00
CA HIS A 110 -13.46 9.17 22.69
C HIS A 110 -13.06 10.66 22.75
N HIS A 111 -13.55 11.37 23.77
CA HIS A 111 -13.31 12.80 24.00
C HIS A 111 -11.89 13.12 24.51
N LEU A 112 -11.15 12.13 25.02
CA LEU A 112 -9.79 12.28 25.54
C LEU A 112 -8.73 12.16 24.44
N HIS A 113 -9.13 11.91 23.19
CA HIS A 113 -8.22 11.56 22.11
C HIS A 113 -8.10 12.67 21.07
N PRO A 114 -6.91 12.84 20.46
CA PRO A 114 -6.76 13.72 19.31
C PRO A 114 -7.49 13.14 18.07
N PRO A 115 -8.02 14.01 17.19
CA PRO A 115 -8.55 13.57 15.90
C PRO A 115 -7.40 13.08 15.01
N CYS A 116 -7.34 11.79 14.74
CA CYS A 116 -6.29 11.19 13.91
C CYS A 116 -6.36 11.70 12.46
N GLN A 117 -5.23 12.22 11.97
CA GLN A 117 -5.06 12.71 10.62
C GLN A 117 -4.42 11.65 9.71
N ASN A 118 -4.35 11.95 8.40
CA ASN A 118 -3.66 11.13 7.42
C ASN A 118 -4.03 9.64 7.52
N PHE A 119 -5.33 9.32 7.66
CA PHE A 119 -5.85 7.95 7.76
C PHE A 119 -5.40 7.15 9.00
N GLY A 120 -4.84 7.82 10.01
CA GLY A 120 -4.58 7.23 11.32
C GLY A 120 -5.87 6.80 12.03
N TYR A 121 -5.73 5.92 13.02
CA TYR A 121 -6.80 5.51 13.93
C TYR A 121 -6.29 5.48 15.36
N LEU A 122 -7.17 5.41 16.35
CA LEU A 122 -6.78 5.39 17.77
C LEU A 122 -5.82 4.21 18.06
N ASP A 123 -4.69 4.47 18.74
CA ASP A 123 -3.82 3.37 19.16
C ASP A 123 -4.54 2.53 20.23
N PRO A 124 -4.77 1.22 19.99
CA PRO A 124 -5.56 0.37 20.89
C PRO A 124 -4.90 0.15 22.25
N ARG A 125 -3.60 0.45 22.39
CA ARG A 125 -2.84 0.27 23.64
C ARG A 125 -2.53 1.59 24.33
N VAL A 126 -2.51 2.69 23.59
CA VAL A 126 -2.11 4.02 24.10
C VAL A 126 -3.12 5.05 23.61
N TYR A 127 -4.20 5.24 24.37
CA TYR A 127 -5.35 6.07 23.98
C TYR A 127 -5.00 7.56 23.76
N THR A 128 -3.88 8.05 24.29
CA THR A 128 -3.44 9.44 24.11
C THR A 128 -2.82 9.73 22.75
N ARG A 129 -2.71 8.73 21.85
CA ARG A 129 -2.15 8.91 20.51
C ARG A 129 -2.84 8.06 19.45
N CYS A 130 -2.56 8.40 18.21
CA CYS A 130 -2.97 7.66 17.04
C CYS A 130 -1.93 6.62 16.64
N LYS A 131 -2.41 5.50 16.12
CA LYS A 131 -1.65 4.57 15.30
C LYS A 131 -1.59 5.12 13.86
N CYS A 132 -0.40 5.50 13.44
CA CYS A 132 -0.19 6.16 12.16
C CYS A 132 0.16 5.19 11.02
N PRO A 133 -0.27 5.49 9.78
CA PRO A 133 0.26 4.80 8.61
C PRO A 133 1.78 4.87 8.52
N PRO A 134 2.42 3.97 7.76
CA PRO A 134 3.88 3.83 7.74
C PRO A 134 4.64 5.05 7.19
N PHE A 135 3.94 6.07 6.70
CA PHE A 135 4.51 7.29 6.12
C PHE A 135 4.28 8.55 6.97
N VAL A 136 3.72 8.46 8.16
CA VAL A 136 3.53 9.59 9.08
C VAL A 136 3.74 9.14 10.52
N ASN A 137 3.98 10.09 11.41
CA ASN A 137 4.20 9.87 12.83
C ASN A 137 3.60 11.04 13.66
N GLY A 138 3.91 11.06 14.96
CA GLY A 138 3.36 12.03 15.88
C GLY A 138 2.12 11.51 16.60
N ILE A 139 1.58 12.34 17.50
CA ILE A 139 0.46 11.99 18.37
C ILE A 139 -0.84 11.87 17.53
N ASP A 140 -1.00 12.68 16.50
CA ASP A 140 -2.19 12.77 15.65
C ASP A 140 -1.93 12.37 14.18
N CYS A 141 -0.74 11.82 13.88
CA CYS A 141 -0.30 11.44 12.53
C CYS A 141 -0.12 12.60 11.54
N THR A 142 0.08 13.83 12.02
CA THR A 142 0.46 14.98 11.17
C THR A 142 1.97 15.06 10.90
N GLY A 143 2.77 14.44 11.76
CA GLY A 143 4.23 14.45 11.66
C GLY A 143 4.71 13.69 10.42
N LEU A 144 5.54 14.34 9.61
CA LEU A 144 6.20 13.68 8.49
C LEU A 144 7.44 12.93 8.97
N ILE A 145 7.72 11.78 8.38
CA ILE A 145 8.90 10.98 8.69
C ILE A 145 10.14 11.73 8.21
N THR A 146 11.12 11.86 9.10
CA THR A 146 12.46 12.32 8.76
C THR A 146 13.31 11.14 8.29
N ASN A 147 14.05 11.35 7.22
CA ASN A 147 14.90 10.33 6.63
C ASN A 147 16.14 10.08 7.49
N ASN A 148 16.58 8.81 7.54
CA ASN A 148 17.81 8.42 8.23
C ASN A 148 19.06 8.86 7.42
N HIS A 149 20.25 8.69 7.98
CA HIS A 149 21.50 9.18 7.38
C HIS A 149 21.92 8.48 6.06
N PHE A 150 21.38 7.30 5.75
CA PHE A 150 21.57 6.62 4.46
C PHE A 150 20.64 7.14 3.35
N CYS A 151 19.65 7.96 3.71
CA CYS A 151 18.67 8.53 2.81
C CYS A 151 18.95 10.01 2.54
N THR A 152 18.50 10.54 1.40
CA THR A 152 18.51 12.00 1.18
C THR A 152 17.65 12.70 2.23
N VAL A 153 18.23 13.70 2.91
CA VAL A 153 17.60 14.44 4.02
C VAL A 153 16.37 15.22 3.55
N HIS A 154 16.49 15.95 2.44
CA HIS A 154 15.37 16.68 1.85
C HIS A 154 14.42 15.71 1.15
N ASN A 155 13.35 15.36 1.85
CA ASN A 155 12.43 14.34 1.42
C ASN A 155 11.06 14.88 0.97
N ARG A 156 10.96 16.18 0.74
CA ARG A 156 9.76 16.85 0.25
C ARG A 156 10.04 17.44 -1.13
N LEU A 157 9.23 17.06 -2.11
CA LEU A 157 9.34 17.48 -3.49
C LEU A 157 8.01 18.12 -3.92
N PHE A 158 8.08 19.12 -4.79
CA PHE A 158 6.91 19.80 -5.30
C PHE A 158 6.84 19.71 -6.82
N ALA A 159 5.77 19.13 -7.35
CA ALA A 159 5.59 18.91 -8.77
C ALA A 159 4.97 20.14 -9.46
N THR A 160 5.70 20.68 -10.43
CA THR A 160 5.29 21.79 -11.32
C THR A 160 4.86 21.28 -12.69
N ARG A 161 4.39 22.15 -13.61
CA ARG A 161 4.07 21.73 -14.99
C ARG A 161 5.30 21.18 -15.73
N GLU A 162 6.45 21.81 -15.49
CA GLU A 162 7.72 21.33 -16.01
C GLU A 162 8.18 20.09 -15.27
N LYS A 163 8.75 19.16 -16.02
CA LYS A 163 9.32 17.92 -15.49
C LYS A 163 10.53 18.23 -14.64
N SER A 164 10.47 17.78 -13.40
CA SER A 164 11.57 17.83 -12.44
C SER A 164 12.20 16.45 -12.31
N ILE A 165 13.52 16.41 -12.14
CA ILE A 165 14.26 15.18 -11.88
C ILE A 165 14.99 15.33 -10.55
N ALA A 166 14.80 14.35 -9.66
CA ALA A 166 15.54 14.26 -8.40
C ALA A 166 16.33 12.94 -8.35
N PHE A 167 17.48 12.99 -7.68
CA PHE A 167 18.38 11.85 -7.51
C PHE A 167 18.54 11.49 -6.02
N PRO A 168 17.46 11.09 -5.30
CA PRO A 168 17.60 10.74 -3.90
C PRO A 168 18.48 9.51 -3.67
N ARG A 169 19.38 9.63 -2.68
CA ARG A 169 20.05 8.49 -2.07
C ARG A 169 19.04 7.72 -1.23
N VAL A 170 19.04 6.40 -1.39
CA VAL A 170 18.16 5.50 -0.64
C VAL A 170 18.97 4.36 -0.04
N GLY A 171 18.76 4.10 1.24
CA GLY A 171 19.37 2.99 1.99
C GLY A 171 18.60 2.77 3.28
N GLY A 172 18.26 1.52 3.58
CA GLY A 172 17.30 1.22 4.65
C GLY A 172 15.88 1.64 4.28
N ARG A 173 15.16 2.25 5.25
CA ARG A 173 13.81 2.78 5.06
C ARG A 173 13.85 4.29 4.82
N CYS A 174 13.54 4.72 3.60
CA CYS A 174 13.41 6.13 3.25
C CYS A 174 11.98 6.45 2.83
N THR A 175 11.51 7.66 3.16
CA THR A 175 10.18 8.16 2.78
C THR A 175 10.34 9.50 2.07
N PHE A 176 9.73 9.65 0.90
CA PHE A 176 9.68 10.90 0.13
C PHE A 176 8.23 11.28 -0.15
N TYR A 177 7.93 12.57 -0.05
CA TYR A 177 6.61 13.14 -0.27
C TYR A 177 6.66 14.00 -1.53
N ILE A 178 5.78 13.74 -2.48
CA ILE A 178 5.59 14.61 -3.65
C ILE A 178 4.22 15.24 -3.53
N SER A 179 4.17 16.56 -3.55
CA SER A 179 2.92 17.32 -3.55
C SER A 179 2.80 18.21 -4.78
N THR A 180 1.57 18.61 -5.09
CA THR A 180 1.29 19.62 -6.11
C THR A 180 0.08 20.47 -5.69
N SER A 181 -0.29 21.44 -6.52
CA SER A 181 -1.45 22.30 -6.31
C SER A 181 -2.72 21.48 -6.08
N PHE A 182 -3.58 21.95 -5.18
CA PHE A 182 -4.84 21.27 -4.85
C PHE A 182 -5.69 20.98 -6.10
N GLY A 183 -6.34 19.81 -6.12
CA GLY A 183 -7.17 19.35 -7.24
C GLY A 183 -6.39 18.91 -8.49
N LYS A 184 -5.06 19.02 -8.51
CA LYS A 184 -4.22 18.51 -9.61
C LYS A 184 -3.63 17.15 -9.27
N LYS A 185 -3.16 16.44 -10.30
CA LYS A 185 -2.52 15.13 -10.20
C LYS A 185 -1.03 15.21 -10.49
N ILE A 186 -0.28 14.22 -10.04
CA ILE A 186 1.16 14.08 -10.20
C ILE A 186 1.41 12.89 -11.11
N GLY A 187 2.22 13.09 -12.15
CA GLY A 187 2.82 12.02 -12.93
C GLY A 187 4.22 11.73 -12.38
N ILE A 188 4.57 10.46 -12.28
CA ILE A 188 5.90 10.02 -11.86
C ILE A 188 6.41 8.87 -12.72
N ARG A 189 7.72 8.87 -12.97
CA ARG A 189 8.49 7.72 -13.44
C ARG A 189 9.70 7.55 -12.53
N ILE A 190 10.02 6.30 -12.20
CA ILE A 190 11.21 5.98 -11.40
C ILE A 190 12.19 5.13 -12.20
N ALA A 191 13.46 5.27 -11.87
CA ALA A 191 14.52 4.39 -12.35
C ALA A 191 15.60 4.25 -11.28
N TYR A 192 16.49 3.27 -11.43
CA TYR A 192 17.60 3.05 -10.49
C TYR A 192 18.93 3.19 -11.22
N HIS A 193 19.90 3.83 -10.58
CA HIS A 193 21.28 3.90 -11.04
C HIS A 193 22.20 3.17 -10.06
N ASN A 194 23.36 2.69 -10.53
CA ASN A 194 24.36 1.96 -9.74
C ASN A 194 23.79 0.69 -9.05
N ILE A 195 23.01 -0.11 -9.79
CA ILE A 195 22.53 -1.40 -9.27
C ILE A 195 23.75 -2.33 -9.10
N PRO A 196 24.04 -2.85 -7.88
CA PRO A 196 25.17 -3.74 -7.68
C PRO A 196 25.04 -5.03 -8.50
N PRO A 197 26.12 -5.55 -9.10
CA PRO A 197 26.08 -6.81 -9.84
C PRO A 197 25.71 -7.98 -8.91
N GLY A 198 24.83 -8.87 -9.38
CA GLY A 198 24.43 -10.09 -8.64
C GLY A 198 23.26 -9.93 -7.65
N VAL A 199 22.61 -8.76 -7.56
CA VAL A 199 21.38 -8.62 -6.77
C VAL A 199 20.22 -9.28 -7.53
N PRO A 200 19.53 -10.30 -6.97
CA PRO A 200 18.39 -10.90 -7.64
C PRO A 200 17.26 -9.88 -7.77
N ILE A 201 16.56 -9.98 -8.91
CA ILE A 201 15.70 -8.94 -9.50
C ILE A 201 14.49 -8.57 -8.62
N CYS A 202 14.14 -9.35 -7.59
CA CYS A 202 13.19 -8.96 -6.54
C CYS A 202 13.44 -9.82 -5.28
N LYS A 203 13.86 -9.22 -4.17
CA LYS A 203 13.73 -9.84 -2.84
C LYS A 203 12.56 -9.19 -2.10
N GLU A 204 11.86 -9.95 -1.25
CA GLU A 204 10.67 -9.48 -0.52
C GLU A 204 10.93 -8.23 0.34
N ASN A 205 12.19 -8.00 0.74
CA ASN A 205 12.64 -6.84 1.51
C ASN A 205 13.35 -5.75 0.68
N GLN A 206 13.26 -5.80 -0.66
CA GLN A 206 13.91 -4.85 -1.57
C GLN A 206 12.91 -4.24 -2.55
N PHE A 207 12.28 -3.14 -2.16
CA PHE A 207 11.24 -2.52 -2.96
C PHE A 207 11.19 -1.00 -2.81
N THR A 208 10.56 -0.37 -3.79
CA THR A 208 10.04 0.99 -3.73
C THR A 208 8.52 0.93 -3.86
N GLU A 209 7.82 1.31 -2.81
CA GLU A 209 6.37 1.47 -2.81
C GLU A 209 5.99 2.89 -3.23
N ILE A 210 5.11 3.01 -4.23
CA ILE A 210 4.50 4.28 -4.60
C ILE A 210 3.02 4.25 -4.21
N ARG A 211 2.66 5.05 -3.21
CA ARG A 211 1.29 5.33 -2.78
C ARG A 211 0.77 6.52 -3.57
N TYR A 212 -0.14 6.26 -4.50
CA TYR A 212 -0.66 7.22 -5.47
C TYR A 212 -2.18 7.39 -5.39
N LYS A 213 -2.86 6.53 -4.62
CA LYS A 213 -4.31 6.57 -4.43
C LYS A 213 -4.73 7.77 -3.59
N ARG A 214 -6.01 8.13 -3.67
CA ARG A 214 -6.58 9.19 -2.84
C ARG A 214 -6.52 8.82 -1.35
N ASP A 215 -6.78 7.56 -1.05
CA ASP A 215 -6.54 6.96 0.26
C ASP A 215 -5.12 6.40 0.29
N LEU A 216 -4.20 7.13 0.93
CA LEU A 216 -2.80 6.75 1.03
C LEU A 216 -2.56 5.63 2.06
N SER A 217 -3.55 5.27 2.89
CA SER A 217 -3.42 4.14 3.83
C SER A 217 -3.36 2.80 3.10
N VAL A 218 -4.04 2.69 1.96
CA VAL A 218 -4.03 1.51 1.10
C VAL A 218 -2.65 1.32 0.51
N SER A 219 -2.20 0.07 0.47
CA SER A 219 -0.91 -0.30 -0.09
C SER A 219 -0.76 0.17 -1.53
N GLY A 220 0.43 0.69 -1.86
CA GLY A 220 0.79 1.18 -3.17
C GLY A 220 1.33 0.10 -4.09
N VAL A 221 1.77 0.51 -5.29
CA VAL A 221 2.49 -0.37 -6.22
C VAL A 221 3.92 -0.52 -5.74
N LEU A 222 4.44 -1.75 -5.75
CA LEU A 222 5.84 -2.03 -5.44
C LEU A 222 6.66 -2.16 -6.72
N PHE A 223 7.87 -1.60 -6.70
CA PHE A 223 8.88 -1.75 -7.74
C PHE A 223 10.14 -2.35 -7.14
N CYS A 224 10.67 -3.37 -7.80
CA CYS A 224 11.95 -3.95 -7.46
C CYS A 224 13.09 -3.24 -8.20
N LEU A 225 14.32 -3.50 -7.78
CA LEU A 225 15.51 -3.03 -8.48
C LEU A 225 15.54 -3.58 -9.91
N GLY A 226 15.91 -2.72 -10.87
CA GLY A 226 15.99 -3.08 -12.29
C GLY A 226 14.64 -3.08 -13.03
N HIS A 227 13.51 -2.97 -12.31
CA HIS A 227 12.22 -2.72 -12.95
C HIS A 227 12.02 -1.22 -13.15
N SER A 228 11.89 -0.78 -14.40
CA SER A 228 11.53 0.60 -14.73
C SER A 228 10.04 0.66 -15.09
N PRO A 229 9.18 1.26 -14.25
CA PRO A 229 7.76 1.25 -14.52
C PRO A 229 7.32 2.21 -15.62
N ARG A 230 6.14 1.89 -16.18
CA ARG A 230 5.29 2.87 -16.87
C ARG A 230 4.92 4.00 -15.91
N ILE A 231 4.58 5.15 -16.47
CA ILE A 231 4.19 6.35 -15.72
C ILE A 231 3.03 6.03 -14.76
N ILE A 232 3.17 6.40 -13.49
CA ILE A 232 2.10 6.34 -12.51
C ILE A 232 1.51 7.73 -12.35
N VAL A 233 0.19 7.81 -12.32
CA VAL A 233 -0.54 9.05 -12.11
C VAL A 233 -1.31 8.96 -10.79
N SER A 234 -1.15 9.98 -9.93
CA SER A 234 -1.89 10.04 -8.67
C SER A 234 -3.39 10.28 -8.85
N GLU A 235 -4.16 9.85 -7.87
CA GLU A 235 -5.60 10.14 -7.76
C GLU A 235 -5.87 11.45 -6.99
N SER A 236 -4.86 12.01 -6.33
CA SER A 236 -4.89 13.25 -5.53
C SER A 236 -3.68 14.16 -5.81
N ASN A 237 -3.58 15.29 -5.11
CA ASN A 237 -2.45 16.21 -5.22
C ASN A 237 -1.23 15.80 -4.37
N GLN A 238 -1.21 14.59 -3.83
CA GLN A 238 -0.12 14.06 -3.01
C GLN A 238 0.21 12.61 -3.40
N MET A 239 1.49 12.27 -3.28
CA MET A 239 2.01 10.92 -3.41
C MET A 239 3.08 10.68 -2.35
N VAL A 240 3.21 9.44 -1.92
CA VAL A 240 4.27 9.02 -1.01
C VAL A 240 5.08 7.90 -1.67
N ILE A 241 6.40 8.03 -1.62
CA ILE A 241 7.34 7.02 -2.08
C ILE A 241 8.07 6.50 -0.85
N GLN A 242 7.97 5.20 -0.60
CA GLN A 242 8.70 4.55 0.48
C GLN A 242 9.64 3.52 -0.11
N THR A 243 10.88 3.52 0.32
CA THR A 243 11.87 2.53 -0.10
C THR A 243 12.23 1.65 1.07
N HIS A 244 12.48 0.38 0.79
CA HIS A 244 13.07 -0.55 1.72
C HIS A 244 14.18 -1.27 0.97
N PHE A 245 15.42 -0.92 1.27
CA PHE A 245 16.61 -1.57 0.74
C PHE A 245 17.53 -1.94 1.91
N PRO A 246 18.53 -2.82 1.70
CA PRO A 246 19.61 -2.98 2.66
C PRO A 246 20.24 -1.62 2.98
N ALA A 247 21.01 -1.52 4.06
CA ALA A 247 21.75 -0.30 4.42
C ALA A 247 22.94 -0.03 3.47
N VAL A 248 22.72 -0.20 2.17
CA VAL A 248 23.62 0.09 1.06
C VAL A 248 23.00 1.26 0.30
N GLN A 249 23.80 2.30 0.04
CA GLN A 249 23.32 3.47 -0.66
C GLN A 249 23.11 3.15 -2.15
N LEU A 250 21.87 3.34 -2.60
CA LEU A 250 21.47 3.27 -4.00
C LEU A 250 20.98 4.64 -4.46
N ASN A 251 21.09 4.91 -5.76
CA ASN A 251 20.59 6.15 -6.35
C ASN A 251 19.27 5.87 -7.05
N LEU A 252 18.18 6.39 -6.50
CA LEU A 252 16.87 6.40 -7.12
C LEU A 252 16.75 7.65 -7.99
N ILE A 253 16.23 7.49 -9.20
CA ILE A 253 15.91 8.59 -10.11
C ILE A 253 14.40 8.78 -10.06
N LEU A 254 13.96 9.97 -9.67
CA LEU A 254 12.56 10.36 -9.66
C LEU A 254 12.33 11.43 -10.71
N GLU A 255 11.65 11.09 -11.82
CA GLU A 255 11.13 12.08 -12.76
C GLU A 255 9.66 12.32 -12.44
N PHE A 256 9.30 13.56 -12.08
CA PHE A 256 7.94 13.89 -11.64
C PHE A 256 7.46 15.24 -12.18
N TRP A 257 6.15 15.36 -12.40
CA TRP A 257 5.52 16.58 -12.90
C TRP A 257 4.04 16.63 -12.52
N ARG A 258 3.47 17.83 -12.53
CA ARG A 258 2.04 18.07 -12.39
C ARG A 258 1.36 17.76 -13.72
N ILE A 259 0.36 16.90 -13.71
CA ILE A 259 -0.49 16.63 -14.87
C ILE A 259 -1.35 17.87 -15.12
N SER A 260 -1.20 18.46 -16.30
CA SER A 260 -2.15 19.45 -16.81
C SER A 260 -3.41 18.72 -17.22
N HIS A 261 -4.54 19.12 -16.64
CA HIS A 261 -5.86 18.79 -17.19
C HIS A 261 -6.09 19.61 -18.45
#